data_AF-Q7NC84-F1
#
_entry.id   AF-Q7NC84-F1
#
_cell.length_a   1.000
_cell.length_b   1.000
_cell.length_c   1.000
_cell.angle_alpha   90.00
_cell.angle_beta   90.00
_cell.angle_gamma   90.00
#
_symmetry.space_group_name_H-M   'P 1'
#
loop_
_entity.id
_entity.type
_entity.pdbx_description
1 polymer ?
#
loop_
_entity_poly.entity_id
_entity_poly.type
_entity_poly.pdbx_seq_one_letter_code
_entity_poly.pdbx_strand_id
1 'polypeptide(L)'
;MKDNESLEATLFLNTLQKGVWALGIVGWCFGLCERTTVALSDGYLSAIDLVLLFTACFFFVCWLLLKPSKANPKGAIQHSSSLLE
;
A
#
# COMPACT_ATOMS: atom_id res chain seq x y z
N MET A 1 4.45 29.86 -9.94
CA MET A 1 3.30 29.78 -8.99
C MET A 1 2.51 28.49 -9.15
N LYS A 2 2.19 28.03 -10.38
CA LYS A 2 1.52 26.73 -10.62
C LYS A 2 2.37 25.51 -10.23
N ASP A 3 3.68 25.68 -10.37
CA ASP A 3 4.77 24.75 -10.03
C ASP A 3 4.74 24.36 -8.52
N ASN A 4 4.43 25.33 -7.66
CA ASN A 4 4.40 25.19 -6.20
C ASN A 4 3.19 24.35 -5.74
N GLU A 5 2.00 24.61 -6.29
CA GLU A 5 0.77 23.89 -5.97
C GLU A 5 0.87 22.41 -6.37
N SER A 6 1.53 22.11 -7.49
CA SER A 6 1.76 20.73 -7.94
C SER A 6 2.68 19.94 -7.00
N LEU A 7 3.67 20.60 -6.39
CA LEU A 7 4.59 20.00 -5.41
C LEU A 7 3.87 19.66 -4.11
N GLU A 8 3.05 20.57 -3.59
CA GLU A 8 2.25 20.33 -2.37
C GLU A 8 1.24 19.20 -2.57
N ALA A 9 0.54 19.17 -3.71
CA ALA A 9 -0.36 18.07 -4.06
C ALA A 9 0.38 16.74 -4.16
N THR A 10 1.58 16.72 -4.75
CA THR A 10 2.40 15.50 -4.87
C THR A 10 2.89 15.00 -3.51
N LEU A 11 3.28 15.89 -2.60
CA LEU A 11 3.67 15.52 -1.23
C LEU A 11 2.49 15.00 -0.42
N PHE A 12 1.32 15.61 -0.56
CA PHE A 12 0.09 15.17 0.07
C PHE A 12 -0.33 13.79 -0.42
N LEU A 13 -0.34 13.57 -1.74
CA LEU A 13 -0.63 12.27 -2.35
C LEU A 13 0.36 11.19 -1.91
N ASN A 14 1.65 11.50 -1.80
CA ASN A 14 2.67 10.56 -1.31
C ASN A 14 2.42 10.16 0.16
N THR A 15 2.01 11.13 0.99
CA THR A 15 1.67 10.87 2.40
C THR A 15 0.39 10.06 2.53
N LEU A 16 -0.66 10.41 1.77
CA LEU A 16 -1.90 9.65 1.69
C LEU A 16 -1.67 8.22 1.20
N GLN A 17 -0.86 8.04 0.16
CA GLN A 17 -0.56 6.73 -0.40
C GLN A 17 0.15 5.85 0.64
N LYS A 18 1.08 6.40 1.41
CA LYS A 18 1.71 5.69 2.54
C LYS A 18 0.71 5.37 3.65
N GLY A 19 -0.18 6.31 3.97
CA GLY A 19 -1.24 6.12 4.96
C GLY A 19 -2.20 5.00 4.56
N VAL A 20 -2.76 5.05 3.34
CA VAL A 20 -3.63 4.02 2.78
C VAL A 20 -2.92 2.68 2.68
N TRP A 21 -1.64 2.68 2.31
CA TRP A 21 -0.86 1.45 2.26
C TRP A 21 -0.71 0.80 3.66
N ALA A 22 -0.36 1.60 4.68
CA ALA A 22 -0.24 1.14 6.06
C ALA A 22 -1.59 0.70 6.66
N LEU A 23 -2.65 1.47 6.44
CA LEU A 23 -4.01 1.12 6.87
C LEU A 23 -4.51 -0.15 6.18
N GLY A 24 -4.17 -0.33 4.90
CA GLY A 24 -4.44 -1.56 4.17
C GLY A 24 -3.77 -2.74 4.86
N ILE A 25 -2.50 -2.64 5.25
CA ILE A 25 -1.79 -3.72 5.96
C ILE A 25 -2.50 -4.11 7.25
N VAL A 26 -2.85 -3.12 8.08
CA VAL A 26 -3.55 -3.36 9.35
C VAL A 26 -4.94 -3.96 9.11
N GLY A 27 -5.68 -3.46 8.12
CA GLY A 27 -7.00 -3.97 7.74
C GLY A 27 -6.96 -5.40 7.19
N TRP A 28 -5.96 -5.74 6.37
CA TRP A 28 -5.74 -7.10 5.90
C TRP A 28 -5.41 -8.05 7.06
N CYS A 29 -4.46 -7.69 7.93
CA CYS A 29 -4.11 -8.50 9.09
C CYS A 29 -5.32 -8.73 10.00
N PHE A 30 -6.07 -7.67 10.32
CA PHE A 30 -7.25 -7.77 11.16
C PHE A 30 -8.35 -8.64 10.52
N GLY A 31 -8.65 -8.42 9.24
CA GLY A 31 -9.66 -9.20 8.50
C GLY A 31 -9.30 -10.68 8.35
N LEU A 32 -8.02 -11.01 8.10
CA LEU A 32 -7.56 -12.40 8.09
C LEU A 32 -7.65 -13.02 9.48
N CYS A 33 -7.27 -12.29 10.52
CA CYS A 33 -7.27 -12.81 11.90
C CYS A 33 -8.69 -13.09 12.40
N GLU A 34 -9.64 -12.21 12.09
CA GLU A 34 -11.07 -12.39 12.43
C GLU A 34 -11.62 -13.66 11.76
N ARG A 35 -11.42 -13.79 10.44
CA ARG A 35 -11.93 -14.92 9.65
C ARG A 35 -11.30 -16.25 10.07
N THR A 36 -9.99 -16.26 10.34
CA THR A 36 -9.30 -17.46 10.83
C THR A 36 -9.73 -17.84 12.25
N THR A 37 -10.00 -16.87 13.12
CA THR A 37 -10.45 -17.13 14.49
C THR A 37 -11.85 -17.75 14.51
N VAL A 38 -12.78 -17.27 13.67
CA VAL A 38 -14.12 -17.88 13.52
C VAL A 38 -14.00 -19.30 12.97
N ALA A 39 -13.23 -19.50 11.91
CA ALA A 39 -13.04 -20.82 11.30
C ALA A 39 -12.35 -21.83 12.24
N LEU A 40 -11.41 -21.36 13.08
CA LEU A 40 -10.72 -22.21 14.05
C LEU A 40 -11.63 -22.58 15.23
N SER A 41 -12.52 -21.67 15.64
CA SER A 41 -13.50 -21.91 16.71
C SER A 41 -14.60 -22.89 16.30
N ASP A 42 -14.97 -22.90 15.02
CA ASP A 42 -15.96 -23.84 14.47
C ASP A 42 -15.38 -25.26 14.26
N GLY A 43 -14.06 -25.45 14.43
CA GLY A 43 -13.39 -26.75 14.33
C GLY A 43 -13.39 -27.40 12.94
N TYR A 44 -14.04 -26.76 11.96
CA TYR A 44 -14.18 -27.22 10.59
C TYR A 44 -13.66 -26.15 9.63
N LEU A 45 -12.36 -26.17 9.37
CA LEU A 45 -11.78 -25.42 8.26
C LEU A 45 -12.20 -26.12 6.96
N SER A 46 -13.26 -25.60 6.33
CA SER A 46 -13.64 -26.05 4.99
C SER A 46 -12.49 -25.78 4.02
N ALA A 47 -12.27 -26.68 3.06
CA ALA A 47 -11.24 -26.51 2.04
C ALA A 47 -11.40 -25.18 1.26
N ILE A 48 -12.64 -24.69 1.17
CA ILE A 48 -12.99 -23.41 0.58
C ILE A 48 -12.41 -22.23 1.38
N ASP A 49 -12.53 -22.26 2.72
CA ASP A 49 -11.98 -21.21 3.58
C ASP A 49 -10.46 -21.13 3.46
N LEU A 50 -9.78 -22.28 3.30
CA LEU A 50 -8.33 -22.31 3.09
C LEU A 50 -7.93 -21.68 1.76
N VAL A 51 -8.63 -21.99 0.66
CA VAL A 51 -8.36 -21.39 -0.67
C VAL A 51 -8.66 -19.89 -0.66
N LEU A 52 -9.73 -19.46 0.02
CA LEU A 52 -10.03 -18.04 0.20
C LEU A 52 -8.96 -17.34 1.03
N LEU A 53 -8.52 -17.96 2.13
CA LEU A 53 -7.47 -17.41 2.98
C LEU A 53 -6.17 -17.27 2.19
N PHE A 54 -5.81 -18.28 1.41
CA PHE A 54 -4.64 -18.25 0.54
C PHE A 54 -4.75 -17.15 -0.53
N THR A 55 -5.91 -17.00 -1.14
CA THR A 55 -6.17 -15.93 -2.12
C THR A 55 -6.10 -14.54 -1.48
N ALA A 56 -6.65 -14.38 -0.28
CA ALA A 56 -6.57 -13.13 0.49
C ALA A 56 -5.12 -12.82 0.89
N CYS A 57 -4.35 -13.82 1.33
CA CYS A 57 -2.91 -13.70 1.56
C CYS A 57 -2.16 -13.29 0.29
N PHE A 58 -2.48 -13.89 -0.86
CA PHE A 58 -1.85 -13.55 -2.14
C PHE A 58 -2.13 -12.09 -2.51
N PHE A 59 -3.39 -11.66 -2.39
CA PHE A 59 -3.76 -10.26 -2.58
C PHE A 59 -3.07 -9.32 -1.61
N PHE A 60 -2.92 -9.71 -0.34
CA PHE A 60 -2.17 -8.97 0.66
C PHE A 60 -0.68 -8.84 0.30
N VAL A 61 -0.05 -9.90 -0.22
CA VAL A 61 1.33 -9.86 -0.71
C VAL A 61 1.42 -8.95 -1.95
N CYS A 62 0.50 -9.05 -2.91
CA CYS A 62 0.42 -8.13 -4.04
C CYS A 62 0.25 -6.67 -3.58
N TRP A 63 -0.54 -6.42 -2.53
CA TRP A 63 -0.71 -5.11 -1.92
C TRP A 63 0.58 -4.59 -1.27
N LEU A 64 1.34 -5.44 -0.60
CA LEU A 64 2.68 -5.14 -0.08
C LEU A 64 3.67 -4.80 -1.19
N LEU A 65 3.61 -5.52 -2.31
CA LEU A 65 4.47 -5.29 -3.47
C LEU A 65 4.13 -4.00 -4.22
N LEU A 66 2.89 -3.53 -4.14
CA LEU A 66 2.44 -2.24 -4.69
C LEU A 66 2.97 -1.03 -3.91
N LYS A 67 4.02 -1.22 -3.09
CA LYS A 67 4.67 -0.21 -2.25
C LYS A 67 4.81 1.10 -3.03
N PRO A 68 4.40 2.24 -2.43
CA PRO A 68 4.53 3.55 -3.07
C PRO A 68 5.98 3.76 -3.52
N SER A 69 6.18 3.79 -4.83
CA SER A 69 7.49 4.07 -5.42
C SER A 69 7.91 5.45 -4.94
N LYS A 70 9.13 5.54 -4.41
CA LYS A 70 9.73 6.82 -4.07
C LYS A 70 9.97 7.52 -5.41
N ALA A 71 9.05 8.39 -5.83
CA ALA A 71 9.36 9.39 -6.83
C ALA A 71 10.61 10.10 -6.31
N ASN A 72 11.75 9.87 -6.94
CA ASN A 72 13.02 10.42 -6.54
C ASN A 72 13.05 11.86 -7.06
N PRO A 73 12.86 12.90 -6.20
CA PRO A 73 12.87 14.28 -6.68
C PRO A 73 14.27 14.70 -7.17
N LYS A 74 15.31 13.87 -7.02
CA LYS A 74 16.65 14.16 -7.53
C LYS A 74 16.68 14.39 -9.05
N GLY A 75 15.74 13.84 -9.82
CA GLY A 75 15.65 14.12 -11.26
C GLY A 75 15.13 15.54 -11.59
N ALA A 76 14.24 16.08 -10.76
CA ALA A 76 13.66 17.40 -10.99
C ALA A 76 14.59 18.55 -10.58
N ILE A 77 15.41 18.34 -9.53
CA ILE A 77 16.37 19.34 -9.04
C ILE A 77 17.65 19.36 -9.90
N GLN A 78 18.05 18.22 -10.48
CA GLN A 78 19.23 18.13 -11.36
C GLN A 78 19.01 18.82 -12.72
N HIS A 79 17.80 18.75 -13.28
CA HIS A 79 17.50 19.42 -14.55
C HIS A 79 17.45 20.95 -14.43
N SER A 80 17.09 21.47 -13.24
CA SER A 80 17.05 22.91 -12.98
C SER A 80 18.44 23.52 -12.76
N SER A 81 19.42 22.72 -12.35
CA SER A 81 20.81 23.16 -12.15
C SER A 81 21.59 23.18 -13.46
N SER A 82 21.33 22.26 -14.39
CA SER A 82 21.93 22.27 -15.73
C SER A 82 21.40 23.36 -16.68
N LEU A 83 20.31 24.05 -16.32
CA LEU A 83 19.78 25.19 -17.09
C LEU A 83 20.30 26.54 -16.58
N LEU A 84 21.05 26.54 -15.47
CA LEU A 84 21.68 27.74 -14.88
C LEU A 84 23.20 27.78 -15.10
N GLU A 85 23.78 26.78 -15.77
CA GLU A 85 25.19 26.76 -16.22
C GLU A 85 25.34 27.07 -17.72
#